data_AF-A0A015SSL6-F1
#
_entry.id   AF-A0A015SSL6-F1
#
_cell.length_a   1.000
_cell.length_b   1.000
_cell.length_c   1.000
_cell.angle_alpha   90.00
_cell.angle_beta   90.00
_cell.angle_gamma   90.00
#
_symmetry.space_group_name_H-M   'P 1'
#
loop_
_entity.id
_entity.type
_entity.pdbx_description
1 polymer ?
#
loop_
_entity_poly.entity_id
_entity_poly.type
_entity_poly.pdbx_seq_one_letter_code
_entity_poly.pdbx_strand_id
1 'polypeptide(L)' 'MFQQFGKDSLLLATLAYNVGPYRLLGSGKIPKSTLIRKLEAGDRNIYREYIAFCNYKGKRHAMLLKRRKAEFALLYVP' A
#
# COMPACT_ATOMS: atom_id res chain seq x y z
N MET A 1 10.36 6.97 -7.23
CA MET A 1 9.05 6.35 -7.54
C MET A 1 7.91 6.89 -6.69
N PHE A 2 7.96 6.83 -5.34
CA PHE A 2 6.86 7.33 -4.49
C PHE A 2 7.05 8.74 -3.93
N GLN A 3 8.10 9.48 -4.30
CA GLN A 3 8.42 10.80 -3.75
C GLN A 3 7.26 11.80 -3.81
N GLN A 4 6.40 11.71 -4.83
CA GLN A 4 5.20 12.55 -4.97
C GLN A 4 4.15 12.37 -3.84
N PHE A 5 4.24 11.30 -3.05
CA PHE A 5 3.35 11.03 -1.92
C PHE A 5 3.87 11.62 -0.59
N GLY A 6 4.96 12.41 -0.63
CA GLY A 6 5.44 13.15 0.54
C GLY A 6 5.72 12.23 1.73
N LYS A 7 5.08 12.51 2.88
CA LYS A 7 5.24 11.72 4.11
C LYS A 7 4.83 10.24 3.97
N ASP A 8 3.94 9.93 3.03
CA ASP A 8 3.50 8.55 2.78
C ASP A 8 4.48 7.77 1.87
N SER A 9 5.54 8.42 1.35
CA SER A 9 6.50 7.81 0.42
C SER A 9 7.17 6.55 0.99
N LEU A 10 7.57 6.60 2.27
CA LEU A 10 8.26 5.49 2.92
C LEU A 10 7.32 4.29 3.12
N LEU A 11 6.11 4.54 3.62
CA LEU A 11 5.06 3.53 3.78
C LEU A 11 4.77 2.82 2.44
N LEU A 12 4.61 3.59 1.35
CA LEU A 12 4.37 3.03 0.02
C LEU A 12 5.57 2.27 -0.55
N ALA A 13 6.80 2.76 -0.32
CA ALA A 13 8.02 2.08 -0.74
C ALA A 13 8.16 0.72 -0.02
N THR A 14 7.92 0.66 1.28
CA THR A 14 7.95 -0.58 2.07
C THR A 14 6.92 -1.58 1.57
N LEU A 15 5.69 -1.14 1.28
CA LEU A 15 4.66 -2.01 0.72
C LEU A 15 5.06 -2.52 -0.68
N ALA A 16 5.48 -1.62 -1.56
CA ALA A 16 5.85 -1.94 -2.94
C ALA A 16 7.06 -2.88 -3.04
N TYR A 17 8.00 -2.81 -2.11
CA TYR A 17 9.09 -3.78 -2.04
C TYR A 17 8.55 -5.21 -1.88
N ASN A 18 7.45 -5.39 -1.15
CA ASN A 18 6.85 -6.70 -0.93
C ASN A 18 5.88 -7.13 -2.03
N VAL A 19 5.06 -6.23 -2.58
CA VAL A 19 3.99 -6.58 -3.53
C VAL A 19 4.27 -6.19 -4.98
N GLY A 20 5.34 -5.44 -5.23
CA GLY A 20 5.68 -4.84 -6.51
C GLY A 20 4.94 -3.51 -6.75
N PRO A 21 5.58 -2.52 -7.39
CA PRO A 21 4.98 -1.19 -7.57
C PRO A 21 3.77 -1.17 -8.51
N TYR A 22 3.72 -2.07 -9.48
CA TYR A 22 2.59 -2.21 -10.40
C TYR A 22 1.26 -2.54 -9.68
N ARG A 23 1.33 -3.16 -8.49
CA ARG A 23 0.13 -3.42 -7.66
C ARG A 23 -0.42 -2.16 -7.01
N LEU A 24 0.41 -1.13 -6.84
CA LEU A 24 0.03 0.15 -6.27
C LEU A 24 -0.33 1.15 -7.38
N LEU A 25 0.63 1.40 -8.27
CA LEU A 25 0.59 2.43 -9.31
C LEU A 25 -0.12 1.98 -10.59
N GLY A 26 -0.48 0.71 -10.71
CA GLY A 26 -0.99 0.14 -11.95
C GLY A 26 0.10 -0.10 -12.99
N SER A 27 -0.28 -0.77 -14.09
CA SER A 27 0.55 -0.97 -15.28
C SER A 27 -0.31 -1.53 -16.41
N GLY A 28 -0.30 -0.87 -17.59
CA GLY A 28 -1.08 -1.30 -18.75
C GLY A 28 -2.57 -1.43 -18.43
N LYS A 29 -3.09 -2.66 -18.44
CA LYS A 29 -4.51 -2.97 -18.13
C LYS A 29 -4.81 -3.01 -16.62
N ILE A 30 -3.80 -2.96 -15.76
CA ILE A 30 -3.97 -2.96 -14.30
C ILE A 30 -4.13 -1.51 -13.84
N PRO A 31 -5.29 -1.12 -13.29
CA PRO A 31 -5.48 0.23 -12.79
C PRO A 31 -4.69 0.48 -11.49
N LYS A 32 -4.52 1.75 -11.14
CA LYS A 32 -4.03 2.15 -9.81
C LYS A 32 -4.91 1.54 -8.71
N SER A 33 -4.28 1.12 -7.63
CA SER A 33 -4.98 0.64 -6.43
C SER A 33 -5.84 1.74 -5.80
N THR A 34 -6.91 1.34 -5.11
CA THR A 34 -7.73 2.26 -4.31
C THR A 34 -6.90 3.02 -3.28
N LEU A 35 -5.88 2.36 -2.69
CA LEU A 35 -4.91 2.99 -1.79
C LEU A 35 -4.27 4.23 -2.42
N ILE A 36 -3.73 4.08 -3.63
CA ILE A 36 -3.09 5.18 -4.35
C ILE A 36 -4.11 6.25 -4.74
N ARG A 37 -5.27 5.86 -5.28
CA ARG A 37 -6.32 6.82 -5.67
C ARG A 37 -6.81 7.68 -4.49
N LYS A 38 -6.91 7.11 -3.29
CA LYS A 38 -7.25 7.84 -2.08
C LYS A 38 -6.19 8.88 -1.72
N LEU A 39 -4.92 8.46 -1.69
CA LEU A 39 -3.81 9.38 -1.40
C LEU A 39 -3.70 10.51 -2.44
N GLU A 40 -3.93 10.21 -3.72
CA GLU A 40 -3.96 11.22 -4.80
C GLU A 40 -5.12 12.21 -4.63
N ALA A 41 -6.24 11.78 -4.05
CA ALA A 41 -7.39 12.64 -3.73
C ALA A 41 -7.25 13.35 -2.37
N GLY A 42 -6.13 13.18 -1.65
CA GLY A 42 -5.92 13.71 -0.30
C GLY A 42 -6.66 12.95 0.81
N ASP A 43 -7.35 11.84 0.49
CA ASP A 43 -7.96 10.96 1.49
C ASP A 43 -6.89 10.09 2.14
N ARG A 44 -6.57 10.40 3.39
CA ARG A 44 -5.60 9.64 4.18
C ARG A 44 -6.24 8.54 5.03
N ASN A 45 -7.55 8.31 4.93
CA ASN A 45 -8.22 7.16 5.55
C ASN A 45 -7.98 5.89 4.71
N ILE A 46 -6.76 5.37 4.80
CA ILE A 46 -6.22 4.32 3.92
C ILE A 46 -5.92 2.99 4.63
N TYR A 47 -6.21 2.89 5.94
CA TYR A 47 -5.85 1.72 6.73
C TYR A 47 -6.41 0.41 6.14
N ARG A 48 -7.68 0.42 5.74
CA ARG A 48 -8.36 -0.78 5.19
C ARG A 48 -7.73 -1.21 3.88
N GLU A 49 -7.44 -0.27 2.99
CA GLU A 49 -6.80 -0.50 1.70
C GLU A 49 -5.38 -1.02 1.88
N TYR A 50 -4.62 -0.45 2.84
CA TYR A 50 -3.25 -0.85 3.11
C TYR A 50 -3.15 -2.29 3.62
N ILE A 51 -3.98 -2.67 4.61
CA ILE A 51 -3.95 -4.03 5.17
C ILE A 51 -4.57 -5.09 4.25
N ALA A 52 -5.21 -4.70 3.14
CA ALA A 52 -5.75 -5.65 2.16
C ALA A 52 -4.65 -6.33 1.34
N PHE A 53 -3.43 -5.77 1.28
CA PHE A 53 -2.27 -6.33 0.59
C PHE A 53 -1.64 -7.52 1.35
N CYS A 54 -2.43 -8.58 1.52
CA CYS A 54 -2.07 -9.79 2.27
C CYS A 54 -2.28 -11.09 1.50
N ASN A 55 -2.49 -11.02 0.18
CA ASN A 55 -2.72 -12.20 -0.64
C ASN A 55 -1.42 -12.67 -1.30
N TYR A 56 -1.13 -13.96 -1.17
CA TYR A 56 -0.07 -14.63 -1.89
C TYR A 56 -0.63 -15.90 -2.53
N LYS A 57 -0.40 -16.05 -3.85
CA LYS A 57 -0.98 -17.10 -4.69
C LYS A 57 -2.51 -17.24 -4.51
N GLY A 58 -3.21 -16.11 -4.49
CA GLY A 58 -4.68 -16.05 -4.38
C GLY A 58 -5.25 -16.32 -2.99
N LYS A 59 -4.42 -16.65 -1.99
CA LYS A 59 -4.86 -16.92 -0.61
C LYS A 59 -4.41 -15.81 0.33
N ARG A 60 -5.22 -15.51 1.34
CA ARG A 60 -4.87 -14.54 2.39
C ARG A 60 -3.90 -15.17 3.39
N HIS A 61 -2.84 -14.44 3.76
CA HIS A 61 -1.83 -14.89 4.71
C HIS A 61 -1.83 -14.06 5.99
N ALA A 62 -1.97 -14.74 7.14
CA ALA A 62 -2.00 -14.08 8.45
C ALA A 62 -0.70 -13.34 8.78
N MET A 63 0.45 -13.89 8.39
CA MET A 63 1.75 -13.23 8.59
C MET A 63 1.88 -11.94 7.80
N LEU A 64 1.34 -11.88 6.57
CA LEU A 64 1.30 -10.62 5.81
C LEU A 64 0.41 -9.60 6.49
N LEU A 65 -0.74 -10.02 7.05
CA LEU A 65 -1.61 -9.12 7.80
C LEU A 65 -0.90 -8.53 9.03
N LYS A 66 -0.17 -9.36 9.79
CA LYS A 66 0.64 -8.90 10.91
C LYS A 66 1.69 -7.88 10.45
N ARG A 67 2.38 -8.15 9.34
CA ARG A 67 3.35 -7.24 8.74
C ARG A 67 2.72 -5.92 8.30
N ARG A 68 1.60 -5.93 7.57
CA ARG A 68 0.90 -4.71 7.13
C ARG A 68 0.48 -3.83 8.32
N LYS A 69 -0.01 -4.43 9.40
CA LYS A 69 -0.36 -3.71 10.62
C LYS A 69 0.86 -3.05 11.27
N ALA A 70 1.98 -3.77 11.35
CA ALA A 70 3.23 -3.22 11.91
C ALA A 70 3.81 -2.10 11.04
N GLU A 71 3.85 -2.27 9.72
CA GLU A 71 4.27 -1.24 8.78
C GLU A 71 3.42 0.03 8.92
N PHE A 72 2.09 -0.13 8.97
CA PHE A 72 1.18 1.01 9.13
C PHE A 72 1.41 1.72 10.47
N ALA A 73 1.50 0.97 11.58
CA ALA A 73 1.72 1.55 12.91
C ALA A 73 3.05 2.31 13.03
N LEU A 74 4.10 1.87 12.32
CA LEU A 74 5.43 2.47 12.39
C LEU A 74 5.65 3.60 11.38
N LEU A 75 5.09 3.49 10.17
CA LEU A 75 5.46 4.35 9.04
C LEU A 75 4.34 5.31 8.61
N TYR A 76 3.09 5.09 9.03
CA TYR A 76 2.01 6.04 8.75
C TYR A 76 2.06 7.20 9.74
N VAL A 77 2.48 8.37 9.23
CA VAL A 77 2.61 9.59 10.04
C VAL A 77 1.32 10.43 9.96
N PRO A 78 0.75 10.90 11.09
CA PRO A 78 -0.40 11.79 11.10
C PRO A 78 -0.25 13.02 10.20
#